data_AF-A0A950ANM6-F1
#
_entry.id   AF-A0A950ANM6-F1
#
_cell.length_a   1.000
_cell.length_b   1.000
_cell.length_c   1.000
_cell.angle_alpha   90.00
_cell.angle_beta   90.00
_cell.angle_gamma   90.00
#
_symmetry.space_group_name_H-M   'P 1'
#
loop_
_entity.id
_entity.type
_entity.pdbx_description
1 polymer ?
#
loop_
_entity_poly.entity_id
_entity_poly.type
_entity_poly.pdbx_seq_one_letter_code
_entity_poly.pdbx_strand_id
1 'polypeptide(L)'
;MATTPPITTLTEGETPEEVSAAEPESGAAAPCECESSETGLEFHLEGIDNRERALPVRQGDLNRLLLAEPGLSQGDRDHLAAFGRILGATFHDEFYEKLRVLKELYAPLDPDSDYIPLKDCTRCRSERSDEAFLGPFEEALVRANYDPLPLHVIEEAVAAPNEMGLTYVPDLSLFEHIEVWVRGYIRITRDCRSYKTRYLKRTAHFDAYQRLVVALKFKPDLKLGPHVRSDVLYLRMFKDVPHVDMEMHLPERGTKVEMRWIDKAQIASPILMGIPTILMKLFVATLSTAAIGGLMIAPISAGVNSFFGF
;
A
#
# COMPACT_ATOMS: atom_id res chain seq x y z
N MET A 1 -42.52 -8.82 67.28
CA MET A 1 -43.38 -8.46 66.13
C MET A 1 -42.59 -8.90 64.90
N ALA A 2 -42.87 -10.02 64.22
CA ALA A 2 -44.15 -10.60 63.78
C ALA A 2 -44.83 -9.73 62.69
N THR A 3 -45.32 -10.25 61.55
CA THR A 3 -45.64 -11.66 61.22
C THR A 3 -45.62 -11.97 59.69
N THR A 4 -45.41 -13.23 59.33
CA THR A 4 -45.69 -13.92 58.02
C THR A 4 -46.86 -14.94 58.21
N PRO A 5 -47.25 -15.85 57.26
CA PRO A 5 -46.96 -16.05 55.82
C PRO A 5 -48.23 -15.61 55.01
N PRO A 6 -48.87 -16.30 54.01
CA PRO A 6 -48.60 -17.45 53.08
C PRO A 6 -48.41 -16.97 51.60
N ILE A 7 -48.15 -17.74 50.51
CA ILE A 7 -48.19 -19.18 50.08
C ILE A 7 -49.54 -19.67 49.49
N THR A 8 -49.57 -20.16 48.21
CA THR A 8 -50.41 -21.31 47.68
C THR A 8 -50.29 -21.51 46.14
N THR A 9 -49.93 -22.75 45.70
CA THR A 9 -50.12 -23.53 44.42
C THR A 9 -50.46 -22.85 43.06
N LEU A 10 -49.82 -23.16 41.90
CA LEU A 10 -49.65 -24.40 41.07
C LEU A 10 -50.77 -24.67 40.03
N THR A 11 -50.48 -25.56 39.04
CA THR A 11 -51.29 -26.02 37.86
C THR A 11 -51.52 -24.99 36.74
N GLU A 12 -51.63 -25.27 35.43
CA GLU A 12 -51.47 -26.42 34.47
C GLU A 12 -52.65 -26.40 33.45
N GLY A 13 -52.41 -26.86 32.21
CA GLY A 13 -53.39 -26.87 31.11
C GLY A 13 -53.48 -25.56 30.31
N GLU A 14 -53.84 -25.54 29.01
CA GLU A 14 -53.94 -26.65 28.04
C GLU A 14 -53.87 -26.10 26.59
N THR A 15 -53.47 -26.93 25.63
CA THR A 15 -53.56 -26.70 24.15
C THR A 15 -54.87 -27.35 23.61
N PRO A 16 -55.20 -27.46 22.29
CA PRO A 16 -54.55 -26.96 21.05
C PRO A 16 -55.53 -26.33 20.01
N GLU A 17 -55.02 -25.95 18.84
CA GLU A 17 -55.57 -26.20 17.48
C GLU A 17 -54.48 -25.76 16.47
N GLU A 18 -53.86 -26.65 15.67
CA GLU A 18 -54.24 -27.10 14.30
C GLU A 18 -54.09 -25.98 13.21
N VAL A 19 -53.56 -26.16 11.99
CA VAL A 19 -53.66 -27.25 10.99
C VAL A 19 -52.45 -27.32 10.00
N SER A 20 -52.15 -28.55 9.51
CA SER A 20 -51.44 -28.95 8.27
C SER A 20 -49.93 -28.65 8.02
N ALA A 21 -49.21 -29.77 7.93
CA ALA A 21 -47.91 -30.01 7.30
C ALA A 21 -47.73 -29.56 5.83
N ALA A 22 -46.45 -29.41 5.43
CA ALA A 22 -45.87 -29.94 4.19
C ALA A 22 -44.31 -29.90 4.23
N GLU A 23 -43.62 -31.02 4.03
CA GLU A 23 -42.21 -31.08 3.59
C GLU A 23 -42.16 -31.43 2.08
N PRO A 24 -41.05 -31.15 1.35
CA PRO A 24 -39.94 -32.12 1.33
C PRO A 24 -38.51 -31.53 1.29
N GLU A 25 -37.59 -32.29 1.89
CA GLU A 25 -36.18 -32.52 1.52
C GLU A 25 -35.30 -31.39 0.92
N SER A 26 -34.19 -31.07 1.62
CA SER A 26 -32.91 -30.83 0.93
C SER A 26 -31.69 -31.14 1.82
N GLY A 27 -30.62 -31.62 1.17
CA GLY A 27 -29.47 -32.30 1.78
C GLY A 27 -28.77 -31.60 2.96
N ALA A 28 -28.47 -32.40 3.98
CA ALA A 28 -27.61 -32.00 5.08
C ALA A 28 -26.15 -31.79 4.61
N ALA A 29 -25.62 -30.59 4.83
CA ALA A 29 -24.20 -30.28 4.70
C ALA A 29 -23.64 -29.95 6.08
N ALA A 30 -22.73 -30.78 6.58
CA ALA A 30 -22.01 -30.47 7.82
C ALA A 30 -21.08 -29.27 7.59
N PRO A 31 -21.00 -28.30 8.53
CA PRO A 31 -19.95 -27.29 8.48
C PRO A 31 -18.59 -27.98 8.60
N CYS A 32 -17.70 -27.78 7.63
CA CYS A 32 -16.29 -28.14 7.82
C CYS A 32 -15.71 -27.25 8.91
N GLU A 33 -15.20 -27.86 9.98
CA GLU A 33 -14.39 -27.18 10.99
C GLU A 33 -13.05 -26.79 10.36
N CYS A 34 -13.02 -25.63 9.70
CA CYS A 34 -11.80 -25.00 9.24
C CYS A 34 -11.02 -24.52 10.45
N GLU A 35 -10.08 -25.33 10.95
CA GLU A 35 -9.11 -24.93 11.97
C GLU A 35 -8.37 -23.67 11.51
N SER A 36 -8.79 -22.52 12.03
CA SER A 36 -8.11 -21.24 11.87
C SER A 36 -6.78 -21.31 12.63
N SER A 37 -5.74 -21.76 11.93
CA SER A 37 -4.38 -21.78 12.43
C SER A 37 -3.86 -20.35 12.56
N GLU A 38 -4.16 -19.74 13.71
CA GLU A 38 -3.72 -18.40 14.12
C GLU A 38 -2.21 -18.34 14.43
N THR A 39 -1.39 -18.78 13.47
CA THR A 39 -0.01 -18.31 13.32
C THR A 39 0.00 -17.03 12.48
N GLY A 40 -0.81 -16.06 12.89
CA GLY A 40 -0.66 -14.69 12.46
C GLY A 40 0.62 -14.13 13.07
N LEU A 41 1.62 -13.85 12.23
CA LEU A 41 2.63 -12.86 12.58
C LEU A 41 1.91 -11.52 12.66
N GLU A 42 1.52 -11.10 13.86
CA GLU A 42 1.09 -9.73 14.11
C GLU A 42 2.31 -8.81 13.96
N PHE A 43 2.55 -8.34 12.74
CA PHE A 43 3.49 -7.26 12.49
C PHE A 43 2.89 -5.98 13.07
N HIS A 44 3.22 -5.71 14.34
CA HIS A 44 3.02 -4.40 14.96
C HIS A 44 3.87 -3.39 14.17
N LEU A 45 3.25 -2.69 13.22
CA LEU A 45 3.96 -1.78 12.33
C LEU A 45 4.49 -0.60 13.15
N GLU A 46 5.81 -0.52 13.31
CA GLU A 46 6.44 0.63 13.96
C GLU A 46 6.07 1.93 13.21
N GLY A 47 5.89 3.00 13.98
CA GLY A 47 5.24 4.24 13.53
C GLY A 47 3.71 4.24 13.62
N ILE A 48 3.06 3.15 14.04
CA ILE A 48 1.63 3.13 14.42
C ILE A 48 1.50 2.71 15.88
N ASP A 49 1.11 3.66 16.74
CA ASP A 49 0.74 3.40 18.14
C ASP A 49 -0.30 2.27 18.27
N ASN A 50 -0.35 1.63 19.44
CA ASN A 50 -1.48 0.77 19.88
C ASN A 50 -2.84 1.52 20.02
N ARG A 51 -2.93 2.74 19.48
CA ARG A 51 -4.15 3.52 19.23
C ARG A 51 -4.05 4.10 17.82
N GLU A 52 -4.72 3.46 16.88
CA GLU A 52 -4.91 3.95 15.51
C GLU A 52 -5.35 5.43 15.51
N ARG A 53 -4.59 6.28 14.82
CA ARG A 53 -4.81 7.73 14.74
C ARG A 53 -5.62 8.15 13.51
N ALA A 54 -5.76 7.27 12.52
CA ALA A 54 -6.61 7.50 11.37
C ALA A 54 -8.10 7.40 11.76
N LEU A 55 -8.79 8.54 11.78
CA LEU A 55 -10.25 8.60 11.95
C LEU A 55 -10.94 8.37 10.58
N PRO A 56 -11.68 7.25 10.37
CA PRO A 56 -12.35 6.95 9.09
C PRO A 56 -13.73 7.61 8.97
N VAL A 57 -14.06 8.57 9.83
CA VAL A 57 -15.38 9.22 9.91
C VAL A 57 -15.36 10.56 9.18
N ARG A 58 -16.33 10.83 8.31
CA ARG A 58 -16.47 12.14 7.66
C ARG A 58 -17.09 13.15 8.64
N GLN A 59 -16.62 14.40 8.62
CA GLN A 59 -17.17 15.48 9.46
C GLN A 59 -18.70 15.62 9.30
N GLY A 60 -19.21 15.53 8.06
CA GLY A 60 -20.65 15.58 7.78
C GLY A 60 -21.46 14.36 8.26
N ASP A 61 -20.80 13.25 8.58
CA ASP A 61 -21.43 12.06 9.15
C ASP A 61 -21.47 12.18 10.68
N LEU A 62 -20.35 12.61 11.28
CA LEU A 62 -20.26 12.93 12.71
C LEU A 62 -21.26 14.04 13.11
N ASN A 63 -21.35 15.12 12.33
CA ASN A 63 -22.31 16.19 12.58
C ASN A 63 -23.76 15.68 12.54
N ARG A 64 -24.10 14.77 11.61
CA ARG A 64 -25.44 14.16 11.53
C ARG A 64 -25.72 13.21 12.69
N LEU A 65 -24.72 12.46 13.14
CA LEU A 65 -24.83 11.59 14.32
C LEU A 65 -25.11 12.43 15.59
N LEU A 66 -24.31 13.47 15.83
CA LEU A 66 -24.48 14.38 16.98
C LEU A 66 -25.82 15.13 16.96
N LEU A 67 -26.33 15.48 15.77
CA LEU A 67 -27.65 16.11 15.61
C LEU A 67 -28.83 15.11 15.66
N ALA A 68 -28.58 13.81 15.55
CA ALA A 68 -29.61 12.77 15.65
C ALA A 68 -29.89 12.34 17.10
N GLU A 69 -28.91 12.47 18.00
CA GLU A 69 -28.96 12.10 19.42
C GLU A 69 -30.31 12.40 20.09
N PRO A 70 -31.02 11.41 20.68
CA PRO A 70 -32.39 11.58 21.18
C PRO A 70 -32.51 12.60 22.33
N GLY A 71 -31.44 12.86 23.08
CA GLY A 71 -31.45 13.77 24.23
C GLY A 71 -31.53 15.28 23.91
N LEU A 72 -31.24 15.73 22.68
CA LEU A 72 -31.21 17.17 22.36
C LEU A 72 -32.61 17.75 22.12
N SER A 73 -32.89 18.92 22.70
CA SER A 73 -34.05 19.75 22.31
C SER A 73 -33.86 20.32 20.90
N GLN A 74 -34.96 20.78 20.27
CA GLN A 74 -34.87 21.36 18.92
C GLN A 74 -33.94 22.60 18.89
N GLY A 75 -34.04 23.48 19.89
CA GLY A 75 -33.16 24.65 19.98
C GLY A 75 -31.69 24.28 20.14
N ASP A 76 -31.38 23.21 20.86
CA ASP A 76 -30.00 22.74 21.01
C ASP A 76 -29.46 22.13 19.71
N ARG A 77 -30.30 21.46 18.91
CA ARG A 77 -29.93 20.97 17.56
C ARG A 77 -29.62 22.15 16.64
N ASP A 78 -30.42 23.20 16.67
CA ASP A 78 -30.21 24.40 15.84
C ASP A 78 -28.94 25.16 16.27
N HIS A 79 -28.69 25.29 17.58
CA HIS A 79 -27.44 25.84 18.12
C HIS A 79 -26.21 24.99 17.76
N LEU A 80 -26.28 23.66 17.89
CA LEU A 80 -25.19 22.75 17.54
C LEU A 80 -24.89 22.76 16.03
N ALA A 81 -25.92 22.85 15.18
CA ALA A 81 -25.78 23.01 13.73
C ALA A 81 -25.23 24.40 13.33
N ALA A 82 -25.50 25.45 14.11
CA ALA A 82 -24.85 26.75 13.93
C ALA A 82 -23.37 26.70 14.36
N PHE A 83 -23.08 26.15 15.54
CA PHE A 83 -21.72 25.98 16.06
C PHE A 83 -20.84 25.16 15.12
N GLY A 84 -21.31 23.99 14.65
CA GLY A 84 -20.56 23.13 13.73
C GLY A 84 -20.23 23.81 12.39
N ARG A 85 -21.09 24.71 11.90
CA ARG A 85 -20.81 25.54 10.70
C ARG A 85 -19.76 26.61 10.98
N ILE A 86 -19.87 27.33 12.10
CA ILE A 86 -18.92 28.37 12.50
C ILE A 86 -17.54 27.74 12.71
N LEU A 87 -17.45 26.66 13.49
CA LEU A 87 -16.21 25.92 13.75
C LEU A 87 -15.57 25.40 12.45
N GLY A 88 -16.37 24.86 11.53
CA GLY A 88 -15.90 24.42 10.21
C GLY A 88 -15.34 25.57 9.38
N ALA A 89 -15.97 26.75 9.40
CA ALA A 89 -15.47 27.94 8.72
C ALA A 89 -14.17 28.47 9.35
N THR A 90 -14.06 28.51 10.67
CA THR A 90 -12.84 28.93 11.39
C THR A 90 -11.66 28.02 11.06
N PHE A 91 -11.84 26.70 11.08
CA PHE A 91 -10.77 25.78 10.66
C PHE A 91 -10.44 25.90 9.17
N HIS A 92 -11.44 26.12 8.30
CA HIS A 92 -11.18 26.31 6.87
C HIS A 92 -10.28 27.51 6.61
N ASP A 93 -10.49 28.63 7.30
CA ASP A 93 -9.67 29.84 7.21
C ASP A 93 -8.24 29.60 7.74
N GLU A 94 -8.11 28.96 8.93
CA GLU A 94 -6.81 28.58 9.51
C GLU A 94 -5.98 27.69 8.57
N PHE A 95 -6.60 26.67 7.97
CA PHE A 95 -5.93 25.76 7.04
C PHE A 95 -5.71 26.35 5.65
N TYR A 96 -6.55 27.30 5.20
CA TYR A 96 -6.35 28.01 3.94
C TYR A 96 -5.07 28.86 3.97
N GLU A 97 -4.86 29.64 5.03
CA GLU A 97 -3.65 30.46 5.16
C GLU A 97 -2.39 29.61 5.31
N LYS A 98 -2.45 28.53 6.09
CA LYS A 98 -1.34 27.55 6.20
C LYS A 98 -1.01 26.92 4.84
N LEU A 99 -2.01 26.51 4.07
CA LEU A 99 -1.83 25.97 2.71
C LEU A 99 -1.27 27.02 1.74
N ARG A 100 -1.68 28.28 1.86
CA ARG A 100 -1.16 29.40 1.06
C ARG A 100 0.32 29.63 1.33
N VAL A 101 0.72 29.67 2.61
CA VAL A 101 2.13 29.82 3.04
C VAL A 101 2.97 28.62 2.58
N LEU A 102 2.49 27.38 2.74
CA LEU A 102 3.19 26.17 2.28
C LEU A 102 3.44 26.16 0.77
N LYS A 103 2.48 26.59 -0.04
CA LYS A 103 2.65 26.73 -1.50
C LYS A 103 3.71 27.76 -1.87
N GLU A 104 3.73 28.91 -1.20
CA GLU A 104 4.71 29.99 -1.40
C GLU A 104 6.13 29.62 -0.90
N LEU A 105 6.25 28.60 -0.05
CA LEU A 105 7.51 28.00 0.39
C LEU A 105 7.97 26.90 -0.58
N TYR A 106 7.05 26.11 -1.12
CA TYR A 106 7.34 25.01 -2.05
C TYR A 106 7.64 25.45 -3.48
N ALA A 107 7.06 26.56 -3.97
CA ALA A 107 7.22 27.03 -5.35
C ALA A 107 8.69 27.11 -5.88
N PRO A 108 9.71 27.56 -5.12
CA PRO A 108 11.12 27.53 -5.57
C PRO A 108 11.81 26.16 -5.41
N LEU A 109 11.15 25.17 -4.82
CA LEU A 109 11.65 23.79 -4.63
C LEU A 109 10.97 22.78 -5.57
N ASP A 110 9.90 23.19 -6.25
CA ASP A 110 9.04 22.32 -7.05
C ASP A 110 9.74 21.81 -8.33
N PRO A 111 9.85 20.47 -8.53
CA PRO A 111 10.37 19.91 -9.78
C PRO A 111 9.52 20.25 -11.01
N ASP A 112 8.20 20.40 -10.84
CA ASP A 112 7.20 20.45 -11.92
C ASP A 112 6.63 21.86 -12.14
N SER A 113 7.31 22.89 -11.65
CA SER A 113 6.89 24.30 -11.77
C SER A 113 7.05 24.85 -13.19
N ASP A 114 5.95 24.90 -13.94
CA ASP A 114 5.81 25.58 -15.23
C ASP A 114 5.87 27.13 -15.15
N TYR A 115 6.02 27.71 -13.94
CA TYR A 115 5.91 29.16 -13.74
C TYR A 115 7.15 29.94 -14.19
N ILE A 116 6.93 30.95 -15.04
CA ILE A 116 7.98 31.88 -15.47
C ILE A 116 8.38 32.79 -14.29
N PRO A 117 9.67 32.91 -13.94
CA PRO A 117 10.11 33.78 -12.86
C PRO A 117 9.99 35.27 -13.24
N LEU A 118 9.30 36.05 -12.41
CA LEU A 118 9.28 37.51 -12.47
C LEU A 118 10.53 38.03 -11.76
N LYS A 119 11.48 38.55 -12.53
CA LYS A 119 12.86 38.97 -12.14
C LYS A 119 13.07 39.30 -10.66
N ASP A 120 12.30 40.26 -10.14
CA ASP A 120 12.51 40.87 -8.83
C ASP A 120 11.40 40.52 -7.81
N CYS A 121 10.39 39.74 -8.22
CA CYS A 121 9.21 39.39 -7.42
C CYS A 121 9.12 37.89 -7.10
N THR A 122 9.72 37.01 -7.91
CA THR A 122 9.74 35.58 -7.64
C THR A 122 10.72 35.26 -6.52
N ARG A 123 10.25 34.52 -5.50
CA ARG A 123 11.05 34.08 -4.37
C ARG A 123 12.20 33.19 -4.83
N CYS A 124 13.43 33.69 -4.82
CA CYS A 124 14.61 32.89 -5.11
C CYS A 124 14.84 31.81 -4.04
N ARG A 125 15.42 30.67 -4.45
CA ARG A 125 15.87 29.63 -3.52
C ARG A 125 17.08 30.14 -2.71
N SER A 126 17.14 29.70 -1.46
CA SER A 126 18.20 29.98 -0.49
C SER A 126 18.63 28.69 0.19
N GLU A 127 19.79 28.68 0.85
CA GLU A 127 20.31 27.50 1.58
C GLU A 127 19.32 26.98 2.65
N ARG A 128 18.48 27.86 3.21
CA ARG A 128 17.46 27.51 4.22
C ARG A 128 16.04 27.35 3.65
N SER A 129 15.86 27.41 2.32
CA SER A 129 14.53 27.27 1.71
C SER A 129 13.91 25.91 2.01
N ASP A 130 14.75 24.87 2.05
CA ASP A 130 14.34 23.48 2.23
C ASP A 130 13.85 23.26 3.69
N GLU A 131 14.64 23.66 4.69
CA GLU A 131 14.25 23.67 6.11
C GLU A 131 12.99 24.51 6.37
N ALA A 132 12.91 25.69 5.75
CA ALA A 132 11.79 26.62 5.92
C ALA A 132 10.48 26.11 5.30
N PHE A 133 10.53 25.13 4.40
CA PHE A 133 9.36 24.39 3.94
C PHE A 133 9.07 23.18 4.85
N LEU A 134 10.08 22.36 5.15
CA LEU A 134 9.91 21.08 5.84
C LEU A 134 9.32 21.21 7.25
N GLY A 135 9.76 22.19 8.05
CA GLY A 135 9.21 22.40 9.41
C GLY A 135 7.69 22.67 9.43
N PRO A 136 7.20 23.71 8.71
CA PRO A 136 5.76 23.95 8.58
C PRO A 136 4.98 22.81 7.90
N PHE A 137 5.64 21.98 7.09
CA PHE A 137 5.03 20.82 6.44
C PHE A 137 4.86 19.65 7.42
N GLU A 138 5.86 19.36 8.25
CA GLU A 138 5.77 18.40 9.35
C GLU A 138 4.69 18.82 10.36
N GLU A 139 4.66 20.09 10.79
CA GLU A 139 3.60 20.61 11.68
C GLU A 139 2.19 20.38 11.11
N ALA A 140 2.02 20.53 9.80
CA ALA A 140 0.75 20.28 9.11
C ALA A 140 0.41 18.79 9.02
N LEU A 141 1.39 17.91 8.83
CA LEU A 141 1.21 16.45 8.80
C LEU A 141 0.88 15.89 10.20
N VAL A 142 1.61 16.31 11.24
CA VAL A 142 1.33 15.94 12.63
C VAL A 142 -0.07 16.40 13.05
N ARG A 143 -0.47 17.64 12.71
CA ARG A 143 -1.84 18.15 12.92
C ARG A 143 -2.91 17.40 12.11
N ALA A 144 -2.51 16.65 11.09
CA ALA A 144 -3.38 15.79 10.27
C ALA A 144 -3.31 14.30 10.67
N ASN A 145 -2.82 13.98 11.87
CA ASN A 145 -2.65 12.64 12.42
C ASN A 145 -1.75 11.71 11.57
N TYR A 146 -0.66 12.25 11.03
CA TYR A 146 0.46 11.45 10.54
C TYR A 146 1.57 11.39 11.59
N ASP A 147 2.25 10.25 11.66
CA ASP A 147 3.43 10.04 12.51
C ASP A 147 4.69 9.87 11.64
N PRO A 148 5.84 10.45 12.03
CA PRO A 148 7.10 10.29 11.31
C PRO A 148 7.64 8.87 11.48
N LEU A 149 8.01 8.23 10.36
CA LEU A 149 8.58 6.89 10.34
C LEU A 149 10.12 6.99 10.43
N PRO A 150 10.76 6.38 11.45
CA PRO A 150 12.21 6.52 11.63
C PRO A 150 13.00 5.72 10.59
N LEU A 151 14.19 6.22 10.24
CA LEU A 151 14.97 5.71 9.10
C LEU A 151 15.33 4.21 9.19
N HIS A 152 15.56 3.66 10.38
CA HIS A 152 15.86 2.24 10.55
C HIS A 152 14.68 1.33 10.17
N VAL A 153 13.44 1.77 10.40
CA VAL A 153 12.24 1.04 9.95
C VAL A 153 12.12 1.10 8.43
N ILE A 154 12.57 2.19 7.79
CA ILE A 154 12.64 2.29 6.33
C ILE A 154 13.70 1.33 5.76
N GLU A 155 14.85 1.21 6.44
CA GLU A 155 15.92 0.27 6.08
C GLU A 155 15.50 -1.19 6.25
N GLU A 156 14.84 -1.56 7.37
CA GLU A 156 14.34 -2.91 7.60
C GLU A 156 13.20 -3.30 6.64
N ALA A 157 12.20 -2.40 6.48
CA ALA A 157 11.05 -2.62 5.61
C ALA A 157 11.42 -2.90 4.15
N VAL A 158 12.57 -2.38 3.69
CA VAL A 158 13.09 -2.64 2.34
C VAL A 158 14.14 -3.77 2.32
N ALA A 159 14.86 -4.03 3.40
CA ALA A 159 15.68 -5.24 3.52
C ALA A 159 14.83 -6.53 3.54
N ALA A 160 13.53 -6.41 3.83
CA ALA A 160 12.57 -7.50 3.81
C ALA A 160 12.42 -8.15 2.40
N PRO A 161 12.38 -9.49 2.30
CA PRO A 161 12.32 -10.17 1.00
C PRO A 161 10.91 -10.13 0.38
N ASN A 162 10.72 -9.29 -0.63
CA ASN A 162 9.49 -9.17 -1.42
C ASN A 162 9.01 -10.51 -2.02
N GLU A 163 7.71 -10.85 -1.87
CA GLU A 163 7.12 -12.07 -2.44
C GLU A 163 7.16 -12.14 -3.99
N MET A 164 7.29 -11.00 -4.67
CA MET A 164 7.46 -10.95 -6.13
C MET A 164 8.85 -11.43 -6.61
N GLY A 165 9.80 -11.65 -5.69
CA GLY A 165 11.10 -12.29 -5.99
C GLY A 165 12.16 -11.39 -6.64
N LEU A 166 11.83 -10.12 -6.89
CA LEU A 166 12.82 -9.06 -7.12
C LEU A 166 13.17 -8.44 -5.77
N THR A 167 14.46 -8.32 -5.45
CA THR A 167 14.94 -7.58 -4.27
C THR A 167 15.48 -6.25 -4.76
N TYR A 168 15.00 -5.14 -4.20
CA TYR A 168 15.52 -3.81 -4.55
C TYR A 168 16.34 -3.30 -3.37
N VAL A 169 17.63 -3.01 -3.58
CA VAL A 169 18.50 -2.48 -2.52
C VAL A 169 18.52 -0.95 -2.64
N PRO A 170 17.95 -0.19 -1.68
CA PRO A 170 17.86 1.25 -1.73
C PRO A 170 19.18 1.86 -1.25
N ASP A 171 19.81 2.64 -2.11
CA ASP A 171 20.96 3.43 -1.75
C ASP A 171 20.50 4.73 -1.10
N LEU A 172 20.06 4.64 0.17
CA LEU A 172 19.57 5.81 0.92
C LEU A 172 20.64 6.90 1.07
N SER A 173 21.94 6.55 0.89
CA SER A 173 23.05 7.50 0.89
C SER A 173 22.98 8.54 -0.23
N LEU A 174 22.18 8.31 -1.28
CA LEU A 174 21.95 9.25 -2.39
C LEU A 174 21.09 10.46 -1.99
N PHE A 175 20.28 10.33 -0.94
CA PHE A 175 19.42 11.42 -0.48
C PHE A 175 20.18 12.36 0.46
N GLU A 176 19.82 13.64 0.39
CA GLU A 176 20.25 14.69 1.32
C GLU A 176 19.21 14.83 2.44
N HIS A 177 17.94 14.82 2.06
CA HIS A 177 16.78 14.65 2.95
C HIS A 177 15.94 13.49 2.44
N ILE A 178 15.50 12.62 3.36
CA ILE A 178 14.45 11.64 3.14
C ILE A 178 13.63 11.54 4.42
N GLU A 179 12.37 11.96 4.33
CA GLU A 179 11.43 12.01 5.44
C GLU A 179 10.15 11.31 5.00
N VAL A 180 9.66 10.38 5.82
CA VAL A 180 8.47 9.57 5.55
C VAL A 180 7.51 9.70 6.71
N TRP A 181 6.23 9.96 6.42
CA TRP A 181 5.18 10.01 7.43
C TRP A 181 4.05 9.04 7.07
N VAL A 182 3.58 8.29 8.05
CA VAL A 182 2.57 7.25 7.89
C VAL A 182 1.28 7.59 8.62
N ARG A 183 0.15 7.11 8.11
CA ARG A 183 -1.16 7.24 8.77
C ARG A 183 -2.09 6.10 8.37
N GLY A 184 -2.55 5.37 9.37
CA GLY A 184 -3.54 4.31 9.22
C GLY A 184 -2.93 2.96 8.88
N TYR A 185 -3.40 1.93 9.57
CA TYR A 185 -3.13 0.53 9.28
C TYR A 185 -4.21 -0.05 8.34
N ILE A 186 -3.80 -0.93 7.44
CA ILE A 186 -4.71 -1.79 6.66
C ILE A 186 -4.04 -3.11 6.33
N ARG A 187 -4.72 -4.23 6.54
CA ARG A 187 -4.30 -5.54 6.02
C ARG A 187 -4.86 -5.71 4.62
N ILE A 188 -3.98 -5.82 3.62
CA ILE A 188 -4.37 -6.02 2.22
C ILE A 188 -4.17 -7.46 1.78
N THR A 189 -4.88 -7.86 0.72
CA THR A 189 -4.71 -9.16 0.05
C THR A 189 -4.18 -8.97 -1.36
N ARG A 190 -3.22 -9.81 -1.79
CA ARG A 190 -2.74 -9.85 -3.19
C ARG A 190 -2.61 -11.28 -3.70
N ASP A 191 -2.84 -11.45 -5.00
CA ASP A 191 -2.73 -12.74 -5.72
C ASP A 191 -1.28 -13.00 -6.15
N CYS A 192 -0.50 -13.59 -5.25
CA CYS A 192 0.89 -13.95 -5.49
C CYS A 192 1.00 -15.27 -6.29
N ARG A 193 2.06 -15.43 -7.09
CA ARG A 193 2.39 -16.66 -7.81
C ARG A 193 3.90 -16.91 -7.74
N SER A 194 4.30 -18.08 -7.26
CA SER A 194 5.71 -18.46 -7.16
C SER A 194 6.01 -19.70 -8.00
N TYR A 195 7.22 -19.75 -8.58
CA TYR A 195 7.73 -20.95 -9.24
C TYR A 195 7.79 -22.16 -8.29
N LYS A 196 8.02 -21.91 -6.98
CA LYS A 196 7.99 -22.93 -5.91
C LYS A 196 6.63 -23.65 -5.83
N THR A 197 5.54 -22.93 -6.11
CA THR A 197 4.16 -23.42 -6.10
C THR A 197 3.66 -23.78 -7.51
N ARG A 198 4.58 -24.00 -8.47
CA ARG A 198 4.28 -24.22 -9.91
C ARG A 198 3.32 -23.18 -10.51
N TYR A 199 3.51 -21.91 -10.15
CA TYR A 199 2.69 -20.75 -10.58
C TYR A 199 1.21 -20.80 -10.17
N LEU A 200 0.81 -21.71 -9.28
CA LEU A 200 -0.51 -21.69 -8.65
C LEU A 200 -0.71 -20.35 -7.93
N LYS A 201 -1.90 -19.77 -8.06
CA LYS A 201 -2.30 -18.58 -7.30
C LYS A 201 -2.31 -18.89 -5.80
N ARG A 202 -1.74 -18.00 -5.00
CA ARG A 202 -1.91 -17.94 -3.55
C ARG A 202 -2.30 -16.53 -3.19
N THR A 203 -3.44 -16.35 -2.52
CA THR A 203 -3.75 -15.08 -1.87
C THR A 203 -2.85 -14.95 -0.64
N ALA A 204 -1.98 -13.93 -0.65
CA ALA A 204 -1.14 -13.57 0.48
C ALA A 204 -1.72 -12.32 1.17
N HIS A 205 -1.57 -12.25 2.49
CA HIS A 205 -1.98 -11.14 3.33
C HIS A 205 -0.75 -10.32 3.69
N PHE A 206 -0.83 -8.99 3.53
CA PHE A 206 0.25 -8.06 3.84
C PHE A 206 -0.26 -6.95 4.74
N ASP A 207 0.53 -6.59 5.73
CA ASP A 207 0.27 -5.47 6.62
C ASP A 207 0.85 -4.19 6.01
N ALA A 208 0.02 -3.16 5.91
CA ALA A 208 0.25 -2.00 5.05
C ALA A 208 -0.16 -0.67 5.70
N TYR A 209 0.56 0.39 5.32
CA TYR A 209 0.26 1.77 5.64
C TYR A 209 -0.83 2.29 4.69
N GLN A 210 -2.00 2.66 5.23
CA GLN A 210 -3.16 3.13 4.46
C GLN A 210 -2.87 4.44 3.72
N ARG A 211 -2.09 5.35 4.34
CA ARG A 211 -1.50 6.54 3.69
C ARG A 211 -0.04 6.65 4.09
N LEU A 212 0.78 7.03 3.13
CA LEU A 212 2.20 7.25 3.30
C LEU A 212 2.61 8.48 2.48
N VAL A 213 3.31 9.41 3.10
CA VAL A 213 3.84 10.64 2.48
C VAL A 213 5.35 10.57 2.52
N VAL A 214 6.02 10.93 1.42
CA VAL A 214 7.48 11.00 1.32
C VAL A 214 7.87 12.41 0.85
N ALA A 215 8.79 13.05 1.58
CA ALA A 215 9.58 14.17 1.09
C ALA A 215 11.01 13.68 0.84
N LEU A 216 11.57 13.96 -0.34
CA LEU A 216 12.93 13.54 -0.68
C LEU A 216 13.67 14.56 -1.54
N LYS A 217 14.98 14.69 -1.30
CA LYS A 217 15.90 15.53 -2.07
C LYS A 217 17.20 14.76 -2.31
N PHE A 218 17.76 14.84 -3.52
CA PHE A 218 19.04 14.21 -3.87
C PHE A 218 20.21 15.14 -3.54
N LYS A 219 21.37 14.57 -3.18
CA LYS A 219 22.61 15.33 -3.00
C LYS A 219 23.06 16.03 -4.31
N PRO A 220 23.65 17.24 -4.24
CA PRO A 220 23.92 18.08 -5.41
C PRO A 220 24.85 17.44 -6.44
N ASP A 221 25.92 16.76 -6.00
CA ASP A 221 26.98 16.21 -6.86
C ASP A 221 26.59 14.95 -7.66
N LEU A 222 25.36 14.47 -7.53
CA LEU A 222 24.90 13.25 -8.20
C LEU A 222 24.63 13.48 -9.68
N LYS A 223 25.28 12.68 -10.53
CA LYS A 223 25.03 12.62 -11.98
C LYS A 223 23.70 11.92 -12.28
N LEU A 224 22.60 12.62 -12.03
CA LEU A 224 21.22 12.18 -12.19
C LEU A 224 20.82 11.93 -13.66
N GLY A 225 19.57 11.54 -13.90
CA GLY A 225 19.02 11.36 -15.25
C GLY A 225 18.61 12.70 -15.88
N PRO A 226 18.37 12.76 -17.20
CA PRO A 226 17.99 14.01 -17.90
C PRO A 226 16.64 14.61 -17.44
N HIS A 227 15.86 13.87 -16.65
CA HIS A 227 14.57 14.27 -16.10
C HIS A 227 14.54 14.26 -14.56
N VAL A 228 15.70 14.17 -13.89
CA VAL A 228 15.79 14.13 -12.42
C VAL A 228 16.80 15.17 -11.94
N ARG A 229 16.37 16.03 -11.01
CA ARG A 229 17.09 17.19 -10.50
C ARG A 229 17.54 16.96 -9.05
N SER A 230 18.68 17.52 -8.65
CA SER A 230 19.17 17.53 -7.26
C SER A 230 18.87 18.85 -6.54
N ASP A 231 18.44 19.87 -7.26
CA ASP A 231 18.17 21.21 -6.74
C ASP A 231 16.71 21.43 -6.29
N VAL A 232 15.92 20.36 -6.18
CA VAL A 232 14.47 20.35 -5.93
C VAL A 232 14.07 19.35 -4.83
N LEU A 233 12.92 19.60 -4.21
CA LEU A 233 12.30 18.72 -3.22
C LEU A 233 11.13 17.98 -3.87
N TYR A 234 11.23 16.66 -4.00
CA TYR A 234 10.14 15.83 -4.50
C TYR A 234 9.20 15.44 -3.35
N LEU A 235 7.93 15.81 -3.47
CA LEU A 235 6.86 15.32 -2.59
C LEU A 235 6.07 14.20 -3.28
N ARG A 236 5.78 13.13 -2.55
CA ARG A 236 4.98 11.99 -3.03
C ARG A 236 3.98 11.56 -1.97
N MET A 237 2.78 11.17 -2.39
CA MET A 237 1.75 10.60 -1.52
C MET A 237 1.26 9.28 -2.12
N PHE A 238 1.19 8.26 -1.27
CA PHE A 238 0.81 6.90 -1.61
C PHE A 238 -0.31 6.39 -0.70
N LYS A 239 -0.95 5.30 -1.13
CA LYS A 239 -2.08 4.67 -0.44
C LYS A 239 -1.89 3.15 -0.46
N ASP A 240 -2.27 2.48 0.63
CA ASP A 240 -2.24 1.01 0.78
C ASP A 240 -0.85 0.39 0.49
N VAL A 241 0.21 1.00 1.03
CA VAL A 241 1.61 0.60 0.84
C VAL A 241 1.99 -0.52 1.82
N PRO A 242 2.28 -1.75 1.39
CA PRO A 242 2.79 -2.80 2.28
C PRO A 242 4.10 -2.38 2.90
N HIS A 243 4.32 -2.74 4.16
CA HIS A 243 5.58 -2.52 4.83
C HIS A 243 6.75 -3.10 3.99
N VAL A 244 6.63 -4.37 3.58
CA VAL A 244 7.64 -5.10 2.77
C VAL A 244 7.84 -4.62 1.32
N ASP A 245 7.02 -3.68 0.84
CA ASP A 245 7.07 -3.16 -0.55
C ASP A 245 7.39 -1.66 -0.59
N MET A 246 7.74 -1.04 0.54
CA MET A 246 8.00 0.41 0.60
C MET A 246 9.13 0.86 -0.36
N GLU A 247 9.99 -0.08 -0.75
CA GLU A 247 11.01 0.02 -1.81
C GLU A 247 10.48 0.57 -3.14
N MET A 248 9.28 0.14 -3.54
CA MET A 248 8.68 0.40 -4.86
C MET A 248 8.21 1.86 -5.02
N HIS A 249 8.11 2.57 -3.90
CA HIS A 249 7.60 3.94 -3.83
C HIS A 249 8.71 5.00 -3.87
N LEU A 250 9.96 4.58 -3.62
CA LEU A 250 11.16 5.40 -3.78
C LEU A 250 11.49 5.64 -5.27
N PRO A 251 12.23 6.71 -5.63
CA PRO A 251 12.60 6.96 -7.03
C PRO A 251 13.52 5.88 -7.61
N GLU A 252 13.37 5.60 -8.91
CA GLU A 252 14.03 4.51 -9.67
C GLU A 252 15.57 4.48 -9.64
N ARG A 253 16.22 5.53 -9.12
CA ARG A 253 17.68 5.58 -8.92
C ARG A 253 18.15 5.34 -7.49
N GLY A 254 17.24 5.37 -6.52
CA GLY A 254 17.52 4.87 -5.18
C GLY A 254 17.66 3.35 -5.18
N THR A 255 16.75 2.67 -5.85
CA THR A 255 16.60 1.21 -5.80
C THR A 255 17.41 0.47 -6.88
N LYS A 256 18.47 -0.24 -6.47
CA LYS A 256 19.23 -1.16 -7.33
C LYS A 256 18.53 -2.51 -7.38
N VAL A 257 18.11 -2.95 -8.57
CA VAL A 257 17.43 -4.24 -8.76
C VAL A 257 18.44 -5.40 -8.67
N GLU A 258 18.39 -6.17 -7.60
CA GLU A 258 19.18 -7.38 -7.43
C GLU A 258 18.36 -8.63 -7.78
N MET A 259 18.54 -9.13 -9.00
CA MET A 259 18.02 -10.45 -9.37
C MET A 259 18.75 -11.56 -8.61
N ARG A 260 17.99 -12.50 -8.04
CA ARG A 260 18.53 -13.68 -7.34
C ARG A 260 19.34 -14.56 -8.30
N TRP A 261 20.33 -15.29 -7.80
CA TRP A 261 21.26 -16.05 -8.65
C TRP A 261 20.57 -17.14 -9.50
N ILE A 262 19.51 -17.76 -8.99
CA ILE A 262 18.70 -18.75 -9.71
C ILE A 262 18.04 -18.11 -10.94
N ASP A 263 17.50 -16.91 -10.76
CA ASP A 263 16.73 -16.22 -11.79
C ASP A 263 17.67 -15.65 -12.87
N LYS A 264 18.85 -15.15 -12.46
CA LYS A 264 19.98 -14.86 -13.37
C LYS A 264 20.39 -16.09 -14.20
N ALA A 265 20.49 -17.26 -13.57
CA ALA A 265 20.83 -18.50 -14.28
C ALA A 265 19.71 -18.97 -15.24
N GLN A 266 18.44 -18.79 -14.87
CA GLN A 266 17.29 -19.09 -15.73
C GLN A 266 17.25 -18.17 -16.96
N ILE A 267 17.59 -16.89 -16.82
CA ILE A 267 17.71 -15.93 -17.94
C ILE A 267 18.91 -16.26 -18.84
N ALA A 268 20.05 -16.67 -18.27
CA ALA A 268 21.26 -17.02 -19.03
C ALA A 268 21.16 -18.37 -19.77
N SER A 269 20.39 -19.33 -19.25
CA SER A 269 20.30 -20.71 -19.77
C SER A 269 19.89 -20.79 -21.26
N PRO A 270 18.82 -20.11 -21.74
CA PRO A 270 18.46 -20.08 -23.15
C PRO A 270 19.55 -19.52 -24.07
N ILE A 271 20.37 -18.58 -23.59
CA ILE A 271 21.47 -17.98 -24.36
C ILE A 271 22.62 -18.99 -24.48
N LEU A 272 22.99 -19.64 -23.36
CA LEU A 272 24.05 -20.65 -23.29
C LEU A 272 23.73 -21.94 -24.07
N MET A 273 22.46 -22.33 -24.15
CA MET A 273 22.01 -23.46 -24.99
C MET A 273 21.75 -23.05 -26.45
N GLY A 274 21.17 -21.88 -26.66
CA GLY A 274 20.72 -21.40 -27.98
C GLY A 274 21.87 -21.04 -28.92
N ILE A 275 22.87 -20.28 -28.45
CA ILE A 275 23.97 -19.82 -29.31
C ILE A 275 24.78 -21.02 -29.86
N PRO A 276 25.24 -22.00 -29.06
CA PRO A 276 25.97 -23.16 -29.58
C PRO A 276 25.13 -24.04 -30.52
N THR A 277 23.84 -24.21 -30.25
CA THR A 277 22.96 -25.03 -31.13
C THR A 277 22.64 -24.34 -32.46
N ILE A 278 22.56 -23.00 -32.49
CA ILE A 278 22.48 -22.22 -33.74
C ILE A 278 23.79 -22.30 -34.53
N LEU A 279 24.94 -22.08 -33.88
CA LEU A 279 26.25 -22.17 -34.51
C LEU A 279 26.53 -23.56 -35.08
N MET A 280 26.20 -24.63 -34.34
CA MET A 280 26.34 -26.01 -34.80
C MET A 280 25.45 -26.31 -36.01
N LYS A 281 24.20 -25.84 -36.02
CA LYS A 281 23.31 -25.96 -37.18
C LYS A 281 23.85 -25.22 -38.41
N LEU A 282 24.40 -24.01 -38.22
CA LEU A 282 24.99 -23.23 -39.31
C LEU A 282 26.22 -23.93 -39.90
N PHE A 283 27.11 -24.45 -39.04
CA PHE A 283 28.29 -25.20 -39.43
C PHE A 283 27.95 -26.47 -40.23
N VAL A 284 27.00 -27.27 -39.73
CA VAL A 284 26.52 -28.49 -40.43
C VAL A 284 25.88 -28.14 -41.78
N ALA A 285 25.11 -27.05 -41.86
CA ALA A 285 24.53 -26.57 -43.12
C ALA A 285 25.60 -26.11 -44.14
N THR A 286 26.69 -25.49 -43.70
CA THR A 286 27.82 -25.14 -44.59
C THR A 286 28.64 -26.35 -45.04
N LEU A 287 28.61 -27.46 -44.29
CA LEU A 287 29.41 -28.66 -44.56
C LEU A 287 28.67 -29.74 -45.38
N SER A 288 27.34 -29.66 -45.49
CA SER A 288 26.55 -30.64 -46.26
C SER A 288 25.34 -30.02 -46.98
N THR A 289 25.44 -29.91 -48.30
CA THR A 289 24.33 -29.52 -49.19
C THR A 289 23.18 -30.55 -49.23
N ALA A 290 23.42 -31.78 -48.76
CA ALA A 290 22.41 -32.85 -48.72
C ALA A 290 21.55 -32.84 -47.44
N ALA A 291 21.96 -32.12 -46.39
CA ALA A 291 21.33 -32.18 -45.06
C ALA A 291 19.98 -31.43 -44.94
N ILE A 292 19.50 -30.78 -46.00
CA ILE A 292 18.31 -29.92 -45.98
C ILE A 292 17.02 -30.73 -45.71
N GLY A 293 16.91 -31.94 -46.26
CA GLY A 293 15.67 -32.73 -46.20
C GLY A 293 15.25 -33.21 -44.80
N GLY A 294 16.22 -33.40 -43.88
CA GLY A 294 15.93 -33.84 -42.51
C GLY A 294 15.52 -32.72 -41.55
N LEU A 295 15.71 -31.46 -41.94
CA LEU A 295 15.76 -30.32 -41.02
C LEU A 295 14.40 -29.94 -40.40
N MET A 296 13.29 -30.29 -41.06
CA MET A 296 11.94 -29.83 -40.71
C MET A 296 11.11 -30.82 -39.88
N ILE A 297 11.49 -32.10 -39.80
CA ILE A 297 10.67 -33.15 -39.16
C ILE A 297 10.93 -33.22 -37.65
N ALA A 298 12.20 -33.13 -37.23
CA ALA A 298 12.60 -33.25 -35.83
C ALA A 298 12.05 -32.18 -34.86
N PRO A 299 11.90 -30.88 -35.24
CA PRO A 299 11.38 -29.87 -34.31
C PRO A 299 9.90 -30.07 -33.95
N ILE A 300 9.09 -30.56 -34.89
CA ILE A 300 7.64 -30.65 -34.74
C ILE A 300 7.27 -31.75 -33.73
N SER A 301 7.91 -32.92 -33.80
CA SER A 301 7.66 -34.03 -32.86
C SER A 301 8.07 -33.69 -31.43
N ALA A 302 9.22 -33.01 -31.24
CA ALA A 302 9.65 -32.54 -29.93
C ALA A 302 8.72 -31.44 -29.37
N GLY A 303 8.28 -30.51 -30.21
CA GLY A 303 7.34 -29.45 -29.81
C GLY A 303 6.01 -29.99 -29.30
N VAL A 304 5.37 -30.89 -30.06
CA VAL A 304 4.06 -31.47 -29.68
C VAL A 304 4.14 -32.23 -28.36
N ASN A 305 5.16 -33.07 -28.13
CA ASN A 305 5.32 -33.78 -26.85
C ASN A 305 5.58 -32.82 -25.66
N SER A 306 6.18 -31.64 -25.88
CA SER A 306 6.35 -30.65 -24.81
C SER A 306 5.06 -29.87 -24.49
N PHE A 307 4.12 -29.78 -25.44
CA PHE A 307 2.90 -28.97 -25.31
C PHE A 307 1.70 -29.76 -24.74
N PHE A 308 1.71 -31.10 -24.86
CA PHE A 308 0.73 -32.01 -24.24
C PHE A 308 1.31 -32.77 -23.03
N GLY A 309 2.46 -32.33 -22.50
CA GLY A 309 3.22 -32.98 -21.43
C GLY A 309 3.19 -32.28 -20.06
N PHE A 310 2.22 -31.39 -19.84
CA PHE A 310 2.00 -30.62 -18.60
C PHE A 310 0.52 -30.62 -18.19
#